data_AF-A0A916VAX5-F1
#
_entry.id   AF-A0A916VAX5-F1
#
_cell.length_a   1.000
_cell.length_b   1.000
_cell.length_c   1.000
_cell.angle_alpha   90.00
_cell.angle_beta   90.00
_cell.angle_gamma   90.00
#
_symmetry.space_group_name_H-M   'P 1'
#
loop_
_entity.id
_entity.type
_entity.pdbx_description
1 polymer ?
#
loop_
_entity_poly.entity_id
_entity_poly.type
_entity_poly.pdbx_seq_one_letter_code
_entity_poly.pdbx_strand_id
1 'polypeptide(L)' 'MTLTEILPSLQKLSHFEKVKAIQFLATELTKDEKTSELLEDGKTYEIWSPYDAFSAEKVLTDMLQQHLLQKEAK' A
#
# COMPACT_ATOMS: atom_id res chain seq x y z
N MET A 1 -27.75 2.03 11.24
CA MET A 1 -28.45 3.14 10.55
C MET A 1 -28.61 2.77 9.09
N THR A 2 -29.71 3.16 8.48
CA THR A 2 -30.00 2.91 7.06
C THR A 2 -29.83 4.20 6.26
N LEU A 3 -29.47 4.08 4.98
CA LEU A 3 -29.31 5.24 4.08
C LEU A 3 -30.60 6.08 4.02
N THR A 4 -31.76 5.42 4.06
CA THR A 4 -33.09 6.02 4.06
C THR A 4 -33.35 6.94 5.26
N GLU A 5 -32.73 6.67 6.41
CA GLU A 5 -32.84 7.52 7.61
C GLU A 5 -31.95 8.78 7.53
N ILE A 6 -30.87 8.73 6.74
CA ILE A 6 -29.83 9.78 6.68
C ILE A 6 -30.07 10.75 5.51
N LEU A 7 -30.68 10.27 4.42
CA LEU A 7 -30.98 11.06 3.22
C LEU A 7 -31.73 12.37 3.50
N PRO A 8 -32.78 12.42 4.34
CA PRO A 8 -33.49 13.67 4.64
C PRO A 8 -32.60 14.72 5.31
N SER A 9 -31.65 14.28 6.14
CA SER A 9 -30.69 15.16 6.81
C SER A 9 -29.62 15.67 5.83
N LEU A 10 -29.17 14.81 4.91
CA LEU A 10 -28.23 15.18 3.85
C LEU A 10 -28.82 16.20 2.86
N GLN A 11 -30.13 16.12 2.61
CA GLN A 11 -30.84 17.07 1.73
C GLN A 11 -30.94 18.48 2.31
N LYS A 12 -30.99 18.61 3.64
CA LYS A 12 -31.06 19.91 4.36
C LYS A 12 -29.73 20.66 4.37
N LEU A 13 -28.63 20.02 4.02
CA LEU A 13 -27.31 20.65 3.94
C LEU A 13 -27.25 21.71 2.84
N SER A 14 -26.43 22.73 3.07
CA SER A 14 -26.08 23.71 2.03
C SER A 14 -25.32 23.04 0.89
N HIS A 15 -25.26 23.68 -0.29
CA HIS A 15 -24.56 23.12 -1.45
C HIS A 15 -23.10 22.76 -1.15
N PHE A 16 -22.40 23.62 -0.42
CA PHE A 16 -21.01 23.41 -0.01
C PHE A 16 -20.84 22.20 0.94
N GLU A 17 -21.74 22.06 1.91
CA GLU A 17 -21.69 20.95 2.87
C GLU A 17 -22.05 19.61 2.22
N LYS A 18 -22.89 19.61 1.17
CA LYS A 18 -23.14 18.41 0.34
C LYS A 18 -21.88 17.97 -0.40
N VAL A 19 -21.12 18.90 -0.97
CA VAL A 19 -19.84 18.58 -1.65
C VAL A 19 -18.82 18.01 -0.66
N LYS A 20 -18.73 18.58 0.55
CA LYS A 20 -17.88 18.02 1.62
C LYS A 20 -18.32 16.62 2.03
N ALA A 21 -19.62 16.36 2.17
CA ALA A 21 -20.13 15.04 2.50
C ALA A 21 -19.77 14.00 1.42
N ILE A 22 -19.83 14.38 0.14
CA ILE A 22 -19.41 13.53 -0.98
C ILE A 22 -17.90 13.24 -0.90
N GLN A 23 -17.06 14.26 -0.68
CA GLN A 23 -15.61 14.06 -0.55
C GLN A 23 -15.26 13.19 0.65
N PHE A 24 -15.92 13.40 1.78
CA PHE A 24 -15.74 12.59 2.98
C PHE A 24 -16.10 11.12 2.70
N LEU A 25 -17.27 10.85 2.13
CA LEU A 25 -17.69 9.49 1.77
C LEU A 25 -16.75 8.85 0.74
N ALA A 26 -16.31 9.57 -0.29
CA ALA A 26 -15.33 9.06 -1.26
C ALA A 26 -13.97 8.73 -0.61
N THR A 27 -13.57 9.50 0.41
CA THR A 27 -12.34 9.26 1.17
C THR A 27 -12.48 8.06 2.11
N GLU A 28 -13.63 7.88 2.75
CA GLU A 28 -13.87 6.71 3.60
C GLU A 28 -13.97 5.42 2.78
N LEU A 29 -14.64 5.46 1.62
CA LEU A 29 -14.70 4.33 0.68
C LEU A 29 -13.30 3.89 0.20
N THR A 30 -12.39 4.83 -0.02
CA THR A 30 -11.00 4.52 -0.40
C THR A 30 -10.12 4.08 0.77
N LYS A 31 -10.46 4.42 2.01
CA LYS A 31 -9.76 3.91 3.20
C LYS A 31 -10.12 2.46 3.52
N ASP A 32 -11.37 2.06 3.31
CA ASP A 32 -11.76 0.66 3.41
C ASP A 32 -11.03 -0.20 2.36
N GLU A 33 -10.81 0.34 1.15
CA GLU A 33 -10.00 -0.33 0.12
C GLU A 33 -8.50 -0.38 0.46
N LYS A 34 -7.95 0.67 1.10
CA LYS A 34 -6.53 0.75 1.49
C LYS A 34 -6.14 -0.06 2.72
N THR A 35 -7.12 -0.52 3.51
CA THR A 35 -6.84 -1.51 4.54
C THR A 35 -6.48 -2.88 3.93
N SER A 36 -6.65 -3.02 2.60
CA SER A 36 -6.20 -4.17 1.80
C SER A 36 -5.01 -3.86 0.90
N GLU A 37 -4.38 -2.67 0.94
CA GLU A 37 -3.15 -2.34 0.17
C GLU A 37 -1.86 -2.77 0.91
N LEU A 38 -1.96 -3.83 1.71
CA LEU A 38 -1.03 -4.95 1.66
C LEU A 38 -1.19 -5.62 0.29
N LEU A 39 -0.37 -5.28 -0.71
CA LEU A 39 -0.25 -5.94 -2.02
C LEU A 39 -1.59 -6.39 -2.68
N GLU A 40 -2.03 -5.67 -3.71
CA GLU A 40 -3.27 -6.04 -4.42
C GLU A 40 -3.13 -7.40 -5.15
N ASP A 41 -4.12 -8.28 -4.99
CA ASP A 41 -4.17 -9.60 -5.65
C ASP A 41 -4.22 -9.46 -7.18
N GLY A 42 -3.43 -10.27 -7.89
CA GLY A 42 -3.35 -10.26 -9.36
C GLY A 42 -2.59 -9.08 -9.99
N LYS A 43 -2.06 -8.14 -9.20
CA LYS A 43 -1.12 -7.12 -9.71
C LYS A 43 0.29 -7.70 -9.82
N THR A 44 0.89 -7.59 -11.01
CA THR A 44 2.32 -7.86 -11.19
C THR A 44 3.11 -6.64 -10.75
N TYR A 45 4.01 -6.84 -9.80
CA TYR A 45 4.93 -5.82 -9.32
C TYR A 45 6.33 -6.14 -9.83
N GLU A 46 6.97 -5.16 -10.47
CA GLU A 46 8.36 -5.30 -10.91
C GLU A 46 9.27 -5.28 -9.68
N ILE A 47 9.87 -6.43 -9.37
CA ILE A 47 10.87 -6.53 -8.32
C ILE A 47 12.23 -6.20 -8.95
N TRP A 48 12.86 -5.11 -8.48
CA TRP A 48 14.23 -4.77 -8.84
C TRP A 48 15.22 -5.68 -8.07
N SER A 49 15.18 -6.98 -8.35
CA SER A 49 16.16 -7.93 -7.84
C SER A 49 17.26 -8.15 -8.88
N PRO A 50 18.50 -8.45 -8.49
CA PRO A 50 19.60 -8.75 -9.40
C PRO A 50 19.46 -10.15 -10.05
N TYR A 51 18.23 -10.61 -10.30
CA TYR A 51 17.92 -11.98 -10.74
C TYR A 51 18.58 -12.34 -12.08
N ASP A 52 18.77 -11.36 -12.98
CA ASP A 52 19.50 -11.52 -14.25
C ASP A 52 20.93 -10.94 -14.24
N ALA A 53 21.38 -10.42 -13.10
CA ALA A 53 22.73 -9.88 -12.93
C ALA A 53 23.65 -10.96 -12.31
N PHE A 54 23.86 -12.06 -13.03
CA PHE A 54 24.61 -13.24 -12.57
C PHE A 54 26.01 -12.92 -12.01
N SER A 55 26.67 -11.88 -12.52
CA SER A 55 27.95 -11.41 -11.98
C SER A 55 27.80 -10.69 -10.65
N ALA A 56 26.73 -9.93 -10.45
CA ALA A 56 26.45 -9.21 -9.21
C ALA A 56 25.95 -10.14 -8.11
N GLU A 57 25.14 -11.16 -8.44
CA GLU A 57 24.68 -12.18 -7.49
C GLU A 57 25.88 -12.83 -6.80
N LYS A 58 26.80 -13.40 -7.57
CA LYS A 58 27.98 -14.08 -7.01
C LYS A 58 28.83 -13.15 -6.16
N VAL A 59 29.06 -11.91 -6.60
CA VAL A 59 29.86 -10.94 -5.85
C VAL A 59 29.21 -10.60 -4.51
N LEU A 60 27.89 -10.36 -4.49
CA LEU A 60 27.17 -10.04 -3.26
C LEU A 60 27.11 -11.23 -2.31
N THR A 61 26.89 -12.45 -2.83
CA THR A 61 26.90 -13.69 -2.05
C THR A 61 28.28 -13.95 -1.43
N ASP A 62 29.37 -13.82 -2.22
CA ASP A 62 30.74 -14.01 -1.74
C ASP A 62 31.11 -12.96 -0.67
N MET A 63 30.75 -11.69 -0.89
CA MET A 63 30.98 -10.61 0.09
C MET A 63 30.23 -10.85 1.40
N LEU A 64 28.97 -11.30 1.31
CA LEU A 64 28.16 -11.61 2.48
C LEU A 64 28.80 -12.75 3.28
N GLN A 65 29.22 -13.82 2.62
CA GLN A 65 29.86 -14.96 3.28
C GLN A 65 31.19 -14.57 3.93
N GLN A 66 32.01 -13.77 3.26
CA GLN A 66 33.26 -13.24 3.84
C GLN A 66 33.00 -12.39 5.08
N HIS A 67 31.99 -11.51 5.04
CA HIS A 67 31.62 -10.70 6.19
C HIS A 67 31.19 -11.54 7.39
N LEU A 68 30.39 -12.59 7.15
CA LEU A 68 29.95 -13.50 8.20
C LEU A 68 31.12 -14.26 8.84
N LEU A 69 32.05 -14.77 8.03
CA LEU A 69 33.24 -15.46 8.55
C LEU A 69 34.17 -14.51 9.33
N GLN A 70 34.34 -13.27 8.87
CA GLN A 70 35.10 -12.26 9.62
C GLN A 70 34.46 -11.88 10.95
N LYS A 71 33.12 -11.89 11.01
CA LYS A 71 32.37 -11.65 12.24
C LYS A 71 32.52 -12.80 13.24
N GLU A 72 32.64 -14.03 12.77
CA GLU A 72 32.82 -15.22 13.63
C GLU A 72 34.27 -15.40 14.11
N ALA A 73 35.26 -14.89 13.36
CA ALA A 73 36.68 -14.97 13.70
C ALA A 73 37.16 -13.87 14.68
N LYS A 74 36.28 -12.96 15.10
CA LYS A 74 36.57 -11.82 15.98
C LYS A 74 35.77 -11.89 17.28
#